data_AF-A0A849S2V0-F1
#
_entry.id   AF-A0A849S2V0-F1
#
_cell.length_a   1.000
_cell.length_b   1.000
_cell.length_c   1.000
_cell.angle_alpha   90.00
_cell.angle_beta   90.00
_cell.angle_gamma   90.00
#
_symmetry.space_group_name_H-M   'P 1'
#
loop_
_entity.id
_entity.type
_entity.pdbx_description
1 polymer ?
#
loop_
_entity_poly.entity_id
_entity_poly.type
_entity_poly.pdbx_seq_one_letter_code
_entity_poly.pdbx_strand_id
1 'polypeptide(L)'
;MHTVPAYRLNFFTLTALASAVLVGGTVSAAPADSGVQNYHIPAQRLENALTELAARAHLKLLYPADWPRQQQSQALVGRYTPQQALAHLLNGTGFA
;
A
#
# COMPACT_ATOMS: atom_id res chain seq x y z
N MET A 1 -77.29 5.50 9.54
CA MET A 1 -77.11 4.46 10.57
C MET A 1 -75.64 4.06 10.56
N HIS A 2 -74.93 4.36 11.66
CA HIS A 2 -73.60 3.85 12.09
C HIS A 2 -72.40 4.02 11.11
N THR A 3 -71.24 4.63 11.38
CA THR A 3 -70.54 5.04 12.62
C THR A 3 -69.37 6.01 12.25
N VAL A 4 -69.03 6.93 13.14
CA VAL A 4 -67.88 7.90 13.22
C VAL A 4 -66.51 7.14 13.31
N PRO A 5 -65.25 7.67 13.19
CA PRO A 5 -64.68 9.05 13.10
C PRO A 5 -63.52 9.31 12.08
N ALA A 6 -63.15 10.60 12.05
CA ALA A 6 -61.88 11.22 11.65
C ALA A 6 -60.61 10.34 11.67
N TYR A 7 -59.86 10.36 10.56
CA TYR A 7 -58.41 10.19 10.59
C TYR A 7 -57.73 11.52 10.31
N ARG A 8 -56.94 11.92 11.30
CA ARG A 8 -56.17 13.16 11.36
C ARG A 8 -55.03 13.09 10.35
N LEU A 9 -54.64 14.27 9.88
CA LEU A 9 -53.43 14.54 9.12
C LEU A 9 -52.26 13.68 9.62
N ASN A 10 -51.80 12.73 8.80
CA ASN A 10 -50.46 12.16 8.94
C ASN A 10 -49.85 12.08 7.53
N PHE A 11 -49.15 13.15 7.15
CA PHE A 11 -48.26 13.18 5.99
C PHE A 11 -47.09 12.25 6.28
N PHE A 12 -47.25 10.96 6.00
CA PHE A 12 -46.18 10.00 6.14
C PHE A 12 -46.09 9.13 4.90
N THR A 13 -44.85 9.03 4.42
CA THR A 13 -44.30 8.13 3.41
C THR A 13 -44.19 8.66 1.98
N LEU A 14 -43.02 8.38 1.42
CA LEU A 14 -42.47 8.71 0.11
C LEU A 14 -41.87 10.11 -0.02
N THR A 15 -40.61 10.28 0.43
CA THR A 15 -39.50 10.82 -0.40
C THR A 15 -38.16 10.65 0.32
N ALA A 16 -37.13 10.32 -0.46
CA ALA A 16 -35.70 10.26 -0.14
C ALA A 16 -35.20 8.99 0.56
N LEU A 17 -34.94 7.98 -0.28
CA LEU A 17 -34.04 6.86 -0.03
C LEU A 17 -32.67 7.42 0.43
N ALA A 18 -32.41 7.39 1.74
CA ALA A 18 -31.14 7.83 2.31
C ALA A 18 -30.01 6.90 1.86
N SER A 19 -29.19 7.41 0.96
CA SER A 19 -27.93 6.88 0.49
C SER A 19 -26.92 6.75 1.63
N ALA A 20 -26.41 5.54 1.84
CA ALA A 20 -25.12 5.29 2.50
C ALA A 20 -24.59 3.90 2.07
N VAL A 21 -24.20 3.77 0.80
CA VAL A 21 -23.27 2.71 0.41
C VAL A 21 -21.92 3.10 0.99
N LEU A 22 -21.56 2.49 2.12
CA LEU A 22 -20.16 2.41 2.53
C LEU A 22 -19.47 1.45 1.55
N VAL A 23 -18.99 1.99 0.43
CA VAL A 23 -18.01 1.29 -0.40
C VAL A 23 -16.72 1.24 0.43
N GLY A 24 -16.53 0.12 1.13
CA GLY A 24 -15.24 -0.22 1.71
C GLY A 24 -14.26 -0.32 0.56
N GLY A 25 -13.31 0.62 0.50
CA GLY A 25 -12.23 0.59 -0.48
C GLY A 25 -11.45 -0.70 -0.28
N THR A 26 -11.67 -1.69 -1.14
CA THR A 26 -10.76 -2.82 -1.28
C THR A 26 -9.46 -2.24 -1.83
N VAL A 27 -8.50 -1.96 -0.95
CA VAL A 27 -7.13 -1.72 -1.34
C VAL A 27 -6.66 -3.02 -1.99
N SER A 28 -6.77 -3.08 -3.32
CA SER A 28 -6.08 -4.09 -4.12
C SER A 28 -4.60 -3.78 -3.97
N ALA A 29 -3.96 -4.43 -3.00
CA ALA A 29 -2.52 -4.56 -3.01
C ALA A 29 -2.17 -5.25 -4.32
N ALA A 30 -1.69 -4.47 -5.30
CA ALA A 30 -1.21 -5.02 -6.55
C ALA A 30 -0.21 -6.14 -6.22
N PRO A 31 -0.25 -7.29 -6.91
CA PRO A 31 0.70 -8.35 -6.68
C PRO A 31 2.09 -7.77 -6.92
N ALA A 32 2.85 -7.57 -5.85
CA ALA A 32 4.28 -7.34 -5.97
C ALA A 32 4.81 -8.51 -6.78
N ASP A 33 5.51 -8.23 -7.89
CA ASP A 33 6.06 -9.26 -8.75
C ASP A 33 7.06 -10.08 -7.93
N SER A 34 6.58 -11.17 -7.33
CA SER A 34 7.37 -12.05 -6.44
C SER A 34 8.36 -12.91 -7.23
N GLY A 35 8.55 -12.63 -8.52
CA GLY A 35 9.47 -13.32 -9.40
C GLY A 35 10.92 -13.13 -8.95
N VAL A 36 11.72 -14.17 -9.10
CA VAL A 36 13.17 -14.06 -8.95
C VAL A 36 13.70 -13.29 -10.16
N GLN A 37 14.26 -12.11 -9.90
CA GLN A 37 14.84 -11.23 -10.91
C GLN A 37 16.35 -11.09 -10.69
N ASN A 38 17.07 -10.79 -11.77
CA ASN A 38 18.51 -10.59 -11.69
C ASN A 38 18.81 -9.14 -11.29
N TYR A 39 19.34 -8.94 -10.09
CA TYR A 39 19.76 -7.65 -9.58
C TYR A 39 21.27 -7.49 -9.70
N HIS A 40 21.68 -6.27 -10.03
CA HIS A 40 23.07 -5.85 -10.00
C HIS A 40 23.08 -4.41 -9.46
N ILE A 41 23.21 -4.30 -8.15
CA ILE A 41 23.23 -3.05 -7.40
C ILE A 41 24.57 -3.00 -6.66
N PRO A 42 25.50 -2.10 -7.02
CA PRO A 42 26.80 -1.99 -6.36
C PRO A 42 26.64 -1.45 -4.93
N ALA A 43 27.66 -1.64 -4.09
CA ALA A 43 27.68 -1.08 -2.73
C ALA A 43 27.70 0.45 -2.80
N GLN A 44 26.60 1.07 -2.39
CA GLN A 44 26.41 2.52 -2.48
C GLN A 44 25.53 3.05 -1.34
N ARG A 45 25.28 4.37 -1.35
CA ARG A 45 24.34 5.03 -0.42
C ARG A 45 23.01 4.26 -0.41
N LEU A 46 22.51 3.96 0.80
CA LEU A 46 21.30 3.16 0.98
C LEU A 46 20.10 3.74 0.20
N GLU A 47 19.92 5.05 0.23
CA GLU A 47 18.85 5.75 -0.51
C GLU A 47 18.90 5.45 -2.02
N ASN A 48 20.10 5.51 -2.63
CA ASN A 48 20.29 5.21 -4.05
C ASN A 48 19.98 3.74 -4.35
N ALA A 49 20.46 2.82 -3.52
CA ALA A 49 20.22 1.38 -3.71
C ALA A 49 18.73 1.02 -3.61
N LEU A 50 17.99 1.63 -2.67
CA LEU A 50 16.55 1.45 -2.54
C LEU A 50 15.78 2.05 -3.71
N THR A 51 16.19 3.22 -4.19
CA THR A 51 15.60 3.86 -5.38
C THR A 51 15.79 2.97 -6.61
N GLU A 52 17.00 2.44 -6.81
CA GLU A 52 17.26 1.49 -7.91
C GLU A 52 16.48 0.19 -7.75
N LEU A 53 16.41 -0.38 -6.55
CA LEU A 53 15.60 -1.57 -6.29
C LEU A 53 14.13 -1.33 -6.61
N ALA A 54 13.56 -0.24 -6.11
CA ALA A 54 12.18 0.16 -6.34
C ALA A 54 11.89 0.33 -7.84
N ALA A 55 12.81 0.97 -8.56
CA ALA A 55 12.72 1.14 -10.01
C ALA A 55 12.75 -0.20 -10.76
N ARG A 56 13.65 -1.12 -10.40
CA ARG A 56 13.76 -2.43 -11.06
C ARG A 56 12.60 -3.36 -10.73
N ALA A 57 12.22 -3.43 -9.46
CA ALA A 57 11.12 -4.25 -8.98
C ALA A 57 9.73 -3.67 -9.31
N HIS A 58 9.66 -2.45 -9.90
CA HIS A 58 8.41 -1.71 -10.11
C HIS A 58 7.58 -1.55 -8.83
N LEU A 59 8.27 -1.42 -7.69
CA LEU A 59 7.65 -1.27 -6.37
C LEU A 59 7.66 0.19 -5.96
N LYS A 60 6.56 0.63 -5.36
CA LYS A 60 6.52 1.93 -4.69
C LYS A 60 6.94 1.75 -3.23
N LEU A 61 8.22 1.99 -2.96
CA LEU A 61 8.78 1.89 -1.61
C LEU A 61 8.52 3.20 -0.85
N LEU A 62 7.79 3.11 0.26
CA LEU A 62 7.61 4.24 1.20
C LEU A 62 8.54 3.99 2.37
N TYR A 63 9.51 4.88 2.56
CA TYR A 63 10.44 4.84 3.69
C TYR A 63 10.49 6.22 4.36
N PRO A 64 10.70 6.28 5.69
CA PRO A 64 10.83 7.53 6.41
C PRO A 64 12.14 8.24 6.03
N ALA A 65 12.07 9.56 5.86
CA ALA A 65 13.24 10.39 5.52
C ALA A 65 14.25 10.54 6.68
N ASP A 66 13.87 10.10 7.89
CA ASP A 66 14.71 10.07 9.09
C ASP A 66 15.72 8.92 9.11
N TRP A 67 15.81 8.12 8.05
CA TRP A 67 16.89 7.15 7.94
C TRP A 67 18.26 7.86 7.87
N PRO A 68 19.27 7.34 8.59
CA PRO A 68 20.60 7.94 8.61
C PRO A 68 21.15 7.98 7.19
N ARG A 69 21.25 9.18 6.61
CA ARG A 69 21.68 9.41 5.22
C ARG A 69 23.09 8.91 4.90
N GLN A 70 23.86 8.52 5.91
CA GLN A 70 25.21 7.99 5.79
C GLN A 70 25.28 6.46 5.79
N GLN A 71 24.14 5.76 5.86
CA GLN A 71 24.15 4.30 5.80
C GLN A 71 24.49 3.83 4.38
N GLN A 72 25.43 2.88 4.31
CA GLN A 72 25.85 2.29 3.05
C GLN A 72 25.23 0.90 2.94
N SER A 73 24.63 0.62 1.78
CA SER A 73 24.09 -0.70 1.46
C SER A 73 25.20 -1.63 0.96
N GLN A 74 25.02 -2.93 1.17
CA GLN A 74 25.90 -3.94 0.61
C GLN A 74 25.66 -4.11 -0.90
N ALA A 75 26.66 -4.58 -1.62
CA ALA A 75 26.48 -4.94 -3.02
C ALA A 75 25.53 -6.14 -3.13
N LEU A 76 24.54 -6.04 -4.02
CA LEU A 76 23.60 -7.11 -4.34
C LEU A 76 23.79 -7.52 -5.80
N VAL A 77 24.34 -8.72 -6.00
CA VAL A 77 24.56 -9.29 -7.34
C VAL A 77 24.05 -10.71 -7.36
N GLY A 78 23.06 -10.97 -8.21
CA GLY A 78 22.51 -12.31 -8.39
C GLY A 78 21.01 -12.31 -8.60
N ARG A 79 20.42 -13.49 -8.42
CA ARG A 79 18.99 -13.74 -8.61
C ARG A 79 18.29 -13.73 -7.26
N TYR A 80 17.44 -12.73 -7.06
CA TYR A 80 16.69 -12.55 -5.81
C TYR A 80 15.25 -12.18 -6.13
N THR A 81 14.34 -12.45 -5.20
CA THR A 81 13.02 -11.80 -5.25
C THR A 81 13.15 -10.35 -4.76
N PRO A 82 12.20 -9.45 -5.07
CA PRO A 82 12.26 -8.07 -4.58
C PRO A 82 12.34 -7.96 -3.06
N GLN A 83 11.62 -8.83 -2.33
CA GLN A 83 11.68 -8.88 -0.87
C GLN A 83 13.02 -9.39 -0.35
N GLN A 84 13.60 -10.41 -0.98
CA GLN A 84 14.94 -10.90 -0.61
C GLN A 84 15.99 -9.82 -0.88
N ALA A 85 15.92 -9.19 -2.04
CA ALA A 85 16.80 -8.10 -2.44
C ALA A 85 16.72 -6.93 -1.45
N LEU A 86 15.50 -6.54 -1.05
CA LEU A 86 15.28 -5.52 -0.02
C LEU A 86 15.92 -5.92 1.31
N ALA A 87 15.63 -7.11 1.81
CA ALA A 87 16.19 -7.62 3.06
C ALA A 87 17.73 -7.68 3.01
N HIS A 88 18.30 -8.01 1.85
CA HIS A 88 19.75 -8.09 1.65
C HIS A 88 20.41 -6.71 1.63
N LEU A 89 19.75 -5.71 1.02
CA LEU A 89 20.23 -4.31 1.02
C LEU A 89 20.11 -3.66 2.40
N LEU A 90 19.07 -4.03 3.16
CA LEU A 90 18.86 -3.59 4.54
C LEU A 90 19.76 -4.35 5.53
N ASN A 91 20.25 -5.53 5.17
CA ASN A 91 21.18 -6.29 5.99
C ASN A 91 22.48 -5.48 6.21
N GLY A 92 22.81 -5.22 7.48
CA GLY A 92 23.96 -4.39 7.85
C GLY A 92 23.68 -2.88 7.94
N THR A 93 22.46 -2.43 7.56
CA THR A 93 22.03 -1.04 7.76
C THR A 93 21.47 -0.78 9.16
N GLY A 94 21.17 -1.84 9.91
CA GLY A 94 20.52 -1.76 11.22
C GLY A 94 19.00 -1.72 11.15
N PHE A 95 18.41 -1.80 9.95
CA PHE A 95 16.98 -1.88 9.71
C PHE A 95 16.65 -3.28 9.16
N ALA A 96 15.67 -3.98 9.73
CA ALA A 96 15.21 -5.31 9.32
C ALA A 96 13.70 -5.43 9.47
#